data_AF-A0A2M8KYB2-F1
#
_entry.id   AF-A0A2M8KYB2-F1
#
_cell.length_a   1.000
_cell.length_b   1.000
_cell.length_c   1.000
_cell.angle_alpha   90.00
_cell.angle_beta   90.00
_cell.angle_gamma   90.00
#
_symmetry.space_group_name_H-M   'P 1'
#
loop_
_entity.id
_entity.type
_entity.pdbx_description
1 polymer ?
#
loop_
_entity_poly.entity_id
_entity_poly.type
_entity_poly.pdbx_seq_one_letter_code
_entity_poly.pdbx_strand_id
1 'polypeptide(L)'
;MHIILSRHRWFIPIGLMVYWSVFISLWGFWGWNNAVLFSQWWLFDTLGHAFFGFGGTLTFLYFYRNYTLRGWFLFEGRKFLVMAIVTAVAFTGVLWEFFEGAWDLAHLGETSHINAQAASLDTTIDILTETFVSFLTMLGYVGVNKLYEKKYPDEHLRFEIEKLEALSSHLVSEILSHKRNARKNIYRRVRKKLRCILRSKQ
;
A
#
# COMPACT_ATOMS: atom_id res chain seq x y z
N MET A 1 -17.81 -3.97 10.15
CA MET A 1 -17.02 -2.76 9.81
C MET A 1 -17.41 -2.11 8.48
N HIS A 2 -17.67 -2.83 7.38
CA HIS A 2 -18.20 -2.21 6.14
C HIS A 2 -19.60 -1.56 6.32
N ILE A 3 -20.39 -2.02 7.29
CA ILE A 3 -21.69 -1.44 7.66
C ILE A 3 -21.54 -0.08 8.38
N ILE A 4 -20.44 0.13 9.14
CA ILE A 4 -20.12 1.43 9.74
C ILE A 4 -19.49 2.36 8.68
N LEU A 5 -18.76 1.80 7.71
CA LEU A 5 -18.11 2.56 6.64
C LEU A 5 -19.02 2.90 5.45
N SER A 6 -20.15 2.23 5.26
CA SER A 6 -21.09 2.54 4.18
C SER A 6 -21.89 3.82 4.43
N ARG A 7 -22.16 4.15 5.70
CA ARG A 7 -22.84 5.41 6.10
C ARG A 7 -21.91 6.63 6.15
N HIS A 8 -20.60 6.40 6.21
CA HIS A 8 -19.59 7.44 6.47
C HIS A 8 -18.37 7.32 5.53
N ARG A 9 -18.58 6.96 4.26
CA ARG A 9 -17.50 6.75 3.27
C ARG A 9 -16.53 7.92 3.13
N TRP A 10 -16.96 9.14 3.45
CA TRP A 10 -16.15 10.36 3.36
C TRP A 10 -15.30 10.64 4.61
N PHE A 11 -15.66 10.07 5.77
CA PHE A 11 -14.96 10.40 7.02
C PHE A 11 -13.56 9.79 7.08
N ILE A 12 -13.36 8.58 6.55
CA ILE A 12 -12.01 7.98 6.46
C ILE A 12 -11.08 8.82 5.56
N PRO A 13 -11.41 9.10 4.29
CA PRO A 13 -10.50 9.87 3.44
C PRO A 13 -10.26 11.28 3.99
N ILE A 14 -11.26 11.95 4.56
CA ILE A 14 -11.06 13.25 5.23
C ILE A 14 -10.11 13.12 6.42
N GLY A 15 -10.30 12.11 7.27
CA GLY A 15 -9.40 11.84 8.40
C GLY A 15 -7.96 11.58 7.96
N LEU A 16 -7.77 10.78 6.90
CA LEU A 16 -6.46 10.55 6.29
C LEU A 16 -5.87 11.84 5.69
N MET A 17 -6.67 12.67 5.02
CA MET A 17 -6.19 13.95 4.48
C MET A 17 -5.72 14.90 5.59
N VAL A 18 -6.49 15.02 6.68
CA VAL A 18 -6.09 15.82 7.84
C VAL A 18 -4.82 15.26 8.46
N TYR A 19 -4.75 13.94 8.65
CA TYR A 19 -3.56 13.25 9.17
C TYR A 19 -2.32 13.57 8.34
N TRP A 20 -2.39 13.39 7.01
CA TRP A 20 -1.25 13.64 6.13
C TRP A 20 -0.91 15.12 6.01
N SER A 21 -1.90 16.01 6.11
CA SER A 21 -1.64 17.46 6.16
C SER A 21 -0.84 17.84 7.40
N VAL A 22 -1.18 17.27 8.57
CA VAL A 22 -0.42 17.48 9.80
C VAL A 22 0.97 16.84 9.70
N PHE A 23 1.05 15.60 9.21
CA PHE A 23 2.32 14.91 9.02
C PHE A 23 3.29 15.71 8.15
N ILE A 24 2.85 16.09 6.94
CA ILE A 24 3.63 16.91 6.02
C ILE A 24 3.97 18.27 6.65
N SER A 25 3.05 18.86 7.43
CA SER A 25 3.29 20.15 8.08
C SER A 25 4.51 20.15 9.02
N LEU A 26 4.77 19.00 9.64
CA LEU A 26 5.77 18.82 10.69
C LEU A 26 7.06 18.15 10.19
N TRP A 27 6.94 17.13 9.33
CA TRP A 27 8.04 16.29 8.83
C TRP A 27 8.19 16.32 7.31
N GLY A 28 7.63 17.33 6.63
CA GLY A 28 7.88 17.53 5.19
C GLY A 28 9.34 17.91 4.89
N PHE A 29 9.68 18.05 3.61
CA PHE A 29 11.04 18.36 3.13
C PHE A 29 11.72 19.57 3.81
N TRP A 30 10.96 20.53 4.34
CA TRP A 30 11.52 21.68 5.07
C TRP A 30 11.99 21.34 6.49
N GLY A 31 11.59 20.19 7.02
CA GLY A 31 12.02 19.67 8.31
C GLY A 31 13.33 18.88 8.25
N TRP A 32 13.79 18.51 7.05
CA TRP A 32 15.01 17.74 6.84
C TRP A 32 16.23 18.50 7.36
N ASN A 33 16.96 17.87 8.26
CA ASN A 33 18.12 18.44 8.91
C ASN A 33 19.10 17.33 9.32
N ASN A 34 20.40 17.63 9.33
CA ASN A 34 21.40 16.70 9.87
C ASN A 34 21.36 16.75 11.39
N ALA A 35 20.42 16.03 11.98
CA ALA A 35 20.36 15.86 13.41
C ALA A 35 21.53 14.97 13.85
N VAL A 36 22.14 15.33 14.99
CA VAL A 36 23.10 14.42 15.64
C VAL A 36 22.29 13.23 16.19
N LEU A 37 22.76 12.01 15.93
CA LEU A 37 22.15 10.79 16.45
C LEU A 37 21.86 10.91 17.95
N PHE A 38 20.65 10.51 18.37
CA PHE A 38 20.14 10.61 19.75
C PHE A 38 19.93 12.04 20.30
N SER A 39 20.03 13.07 19.45
CA SER A 39 19.59 14.43 19.82
C SER A 39 18.06 14.54 19.90
N GLN A 40 17.57 15.66 20.43
CA GLN A 40 16.12 15.94 20.44
C GLN A 40 15.54 16.06 19.02
N TRP A 41 16.31 16.59 18.07
CA TRP A 41 15.90 16.70 16.67
C TRP A 41 15.85 15.34 15.99
N TRP A 42 16.82 14.47 16.30
CA TRP A 42 16.81 13.08 15.86
C TRP A 42 15.60 12.32 16.41
N LEU A 43 15.33 12.44 17.71
CA LEU A 43 14.14 11.82 18.32
C LEU A 43 12.84 12.33 17.69
N PHE A 44 12.76 13.63 17.37
CA PHE A 44 11.61 14.21 16.69
C PHE A 44 11.44 13.61 15.30
N ASP A 45 12.53 13.40 14.57
CA ASP A 45 12.52 12.79 13.25
C ASP A 45 12.13 11.30 13.28
N THR A 46 12.74 10.50 14.15
CA THR A 46 12.34 9.09 14.38
C THR A 46 10.88 8.95 14.82
N LEU A 47 10.34 9.93 15.57
CA LEU A 47 8.89 10.00 15.87
C LEU A 47 8.07 10.23 14.60
N GLY A 48 8.56 11.06 13.67
CA GLY A 48 8.03 11.18 12.33
C GLY A 48 7.92 9.83 11.63
N HIS A 49 8.97 9.03 11.61
CA HIS A 49 8.93 7.68 11.03
C HIS A 49 7.92 6.76 11.74
N ALA A 50 7.82 6.82 13.06
CA ALA A 50 6.78 6.08 13.79
C ALA A 50 5.36 6.53 13.37
N PHE A 51 5.11 7.83 13.26
CA PHE A 51 3.85 8.39 12.76
C PHE A 51 3.61 7.96 11.31
N PHE A 52 4.60 8.04 10.45
CA PHE A 52 4.50 7.57 9.07
C PHE A 52 4.11 6.09 9.02
N GLY A 53 4.76 5.24 9.81
CA GLY A 53 4.44 3.83 9.93
C GLY A 53 2.96 3.59 10.26
N PHE A 54 2.42 4.28 11.27
CA PHE A 54 1.01 4.17 11.64
C PHE A 54 0.06 4.66 10.53
N GLY A 55 0.27 5.88 10.03
CA GLY A 55 -0.60 6.51 9.03
C GLY A 55 -0.53 5.84 7.65
N GLY A 56 0.67 5.45 7.25
CA GLY A 56 0.98 4.66 6.06
C GLY A 56 0.24 3.33 6.09
N THR A 57 0.32 2.59 7.19
CA THR A 57 -0.45 1.34 7.35
C THR A 57 -1.94 1.55 7.15
N LEU A 58 -2.54 2.55 7.80
CA LEU A 58 -3.97 2.83 7.66
C LEU A 58 -4.35 3.22 6.23
N THR A 59 -3.50 4.01 5.58
CA THR A 59 -3.68 4.45 4.19
C THR A 59 -3.61 3.27 3.23
N PHE A 60 -2.56 2.46 3.30
CA PHE A 60 -2.43 1.27 2.46
C PHE A 60 -3.53 0.25 2.74
N LEU A 61 -3.94 0.08 4.00
CA LEU A 61 -5.06 -0.79 4.36
C LEU A 61 -6.37 -0.29 3.76
N TYR A 62 -6.63 1.02 3.80
CA TYR A 62 -7.77 1.64 3.15
C TYR A 62 -7.75 1.40 1.64
N PHE A 63 -6.62 1.64 0.98
CA PHE A 63 -6.51 1.40 -0.47
C PHE A 63 -6.65 -0.07 -0.82
N TYR A 64 -6.02 -0.97 -0.05
CA TYR A 64 -6.10 -2.41 -0.26
C TYR A 64 -7.55 -2.90 -0.22
N ARG A 65 -8.31 -2.48 0.79
CA ARG A 65 -9.71 -2.90 0.93
C ARG A 65 -10.63 -2.32 -0.14
N ASN A 66 -10.38 -1.10 -0.61
CA ASN A 66 -11.27 -0.42 -1.55
C ASN A 66 -10.94 -0.68 -3.03
N TYR A 67 -9.68 -0.96 -3.37
CA TYR A 67 -9.23 -1.00 -4.77
C TYR A 67 -8.52 -2.30 -5.17
N THR A 68 -7.90 -3.04 -4.25
CA THR A 68 -7.09 -4.22 -4.60
C THR A 68 -7.93 -5.48 -4.81
N LEU A 69 -9.17 -5.54 -4.30
CA LEU A 69 -10.13 -6.63 -4.57
C LEU A 69 -10.59 -6.71 -6.05
N ARG A 70 -10.05 -5.86 -6.94
CA ARG A 70 -10.33 -5.83 -8.39
C ARG A 70 -9.07 -6.02 -9.26
N GLY A 71 -7.93 -6.35 -8.65
CA GLY A 71 -6.64 -6.52 -9.34
C GLY A 71 -6.32 -7.95 -9.76
N TRP A 72 -5.30 -8.13 -10.61
CA TRP A 72 -4.87 -9.43 -11.16
C TRP A 72 -4.26 -10.41 -10.15
N PHE A 73 -3.89 -9.94 -8.94
CA PHE A 73 -3.28 -10.75 -7.89
C PHE A 73 -4.16 -10.75 -6.64
N LEU A 74 -5.14 -11.65 -6.62
CA LEU A 74 -6.04 -11.90 -5.49
C LEU A 74 -5.39 -12.89 -4.52
N PHE A 75 -4.40 -12.42 -3.76
CA PHE A 75 -3.89 -13.19 -2.63
C PHE A 75 -4.70 -12.84 -1.38
N GLU A 76 -5.52 -13.80 -0.93
CA GLU A 76 -6.33 -13.67 0.28
C GLU A 76 -5.63 -14.28 1.50
N GLY A 77 -5.90 -13.71 2.68
CA GLY A 77 -5.46 -14.24 3.96
C GLY A 77 -4.87 -13.17 4.88
N ARG A 78 -5.13 -13.29 6.19
CA ARG A 78 -4.66 -12.30 7.19
C ARG A 78 -3.15 -12.14 7.20
N LYS A 79 -2.40 -13.24 7.05
CA LYS A 79 -0.94 -13.22 7.01
C LYS A 79 -0.41 -12.49 5.77
N PHE A 80 -0.98 -12.77 4.60
CA PHE A 80 -0.60 -12.09 3.37
C PHE A 80 -0.92 -10.59 3.44
N LEU A 81 -2.10 -10.22 3.95
CA LEU A 81 -2.47 -8.83 4.15
C LEU A 81 -1.48 -8.09 5.04
N VAL A 82 -1.11 -8.68 6.19
CA VAL A 82 -0.12 -8.09 7.10
C VAL A 82 1.21 -7.89 6.38
N MET A 83 1.73 -8.94 5.72
CA MET A 83 2.99 -8.86 4.98
C MET A 83 2.95 -7.80 3.88
N ALA A 84 1.90 -7.79 3.06
CA ALA A 84 1.77 -6.86 1.94
C ALA A 84 1.77 -5.40 2.42
N ILE A 85 1.03 -5.08 3.49
CA ILE A 85 0.97 -3.72 4.03
C ILE A 85 2.28 -3.33 4.70
N VAL A 86 2.87 -4.22 5.51
CA VAL A 86 4.15 -3.94 6.19
C VAL A 86 5.28 -3.75 5.17
N THR A 87 5.36 -4.60 4.14
CA THR A 87 6.33 -4.45 3.05
C THR A 87 6.09 -3.18 2.25
N ALA A 88 4.84 -2.79 1.99
CA ALA A 88 4.54 -1.54 1.32
C ALA A 88 5.02 -0.32 2.12
N VAL A 89 4.83 -0.32 3.45
CA VAL A 89 5.35 0.73 4.33
C VAL A 89 6.88 0.76 4.31
N ALA A 90 7.52 -0.39 4.55
CA ALA A 90 8.99 -0.49 4.54
C ALA A 90 9.61 0.00 3.21
N PHE A 91 8.96 -0.33 2.09
CA PHE A 91 9.38 0.17 0.78
C PHE A 91 9.24 1.68 0.66
N THR A 92 8.18 2.28 1.21
CA THR A 92 8.06 3.74 1.25
C THR A 92 9.07 4.42 2.16
N GLY A 93 9.45 3.83 3.29
CA GLY A 93 10.55 4.36 4.11
C GLY A 93 11.87 4.32 3.37
N VAL A 94 12.20 3.21 2.70
CA VAL A 94 13.41 3.13 1.86
C VAL A 94 13.41 4.23 0.78
N LEU A 95 12.26 4.52 0.17
CA LEU A 95 12.16 5.62 -0.79
C LEU A 95 12.35 6.98 -0.13
N TRP A 96 11.77 7.20 1.06
CA TRP A 96 11.91 8.43 1.81
C TRP A 96 13.38 8.71 2.14
N GLU A 97 14.05 7.75 2.78
CA GLU A 97 15.48 7.77 3.12
C GLU A 97 16.36 7.99 1.88
N PHE A 98 16.01 7.38 0.75
CA PHE A 98 16.71 7.60 -0.49
C PHE A 98 16.60 9.05 -0.97
N PHE A 99 15.42 9.68 -0.85
CA PHE A 99 15.25 11.08 -1.21
C PHE A 99 15.93 12.04 -0.22
N GLU A 100 15.92 11.71 1.07
CA GLU A 100 16.62 12.46 2.10
C GLU A 100 18.14 12.43 1.89
N GLY A 101 18.71 11.24 1.69
CA GLY A 101 20.12 11.10 1.36
C GLY A 101 20.51 11.80 0.04
N ALA A 102 19.61 11.82 -0.96
CA ALA A 102 19.84 12.58 -2.19
C ALA A 102 19.82 14.09 -1.95
N TRP A 103 18.96 14.58 -1.05
CA TRP A 103 18.91 15.97 -0.64
C TRP A 103 20.16 16.39 0.13
N ASP A 104 20.62 15.55 1.07
CA ASP A 104 21.84 15.80 1.82
C ASP A 104 23.07 15.90 0.93
N LEU A 105 23.22 14.97 -0.03
CA LEU A 105 24.29 15.01 -1.03
C LEU A 105 24.26 16.29 -1.86
N ALA A 106 23.07 16.80 -2.19
CA ALA A 106 22.91 18.02 -2.98
C ALA A 106 23.26 19.29 -2.17
N HIS A 107 23.14 19.27 -0.85
CA HIS A 107 23.25 20.48 -0.01
C HIS A 107 24.52 20.54 0.87
N LEU A 108 25.19 19.42 1.15
CA LEU A 108 26.22 19.36 2.21
C LEU A 108 27.63 18.95 1.75
N GLY A 109 27.80 18.50 0.50
CA GLY A 109 29.11 18.09 -0.03
C GLY A 109 29.65 16.78 0.57
N GLU A 110 30.96 16.51 0.42
CA GLU A 110 31.59 15.24 0.82
C GLU A 110 31.48 14.96 2.33
N THR A 111 30.79 13.89 2.69
CA THR A 111 30.65 13.40 4.07
C THR A 111 31.85 12.55 4.49
N SER A 112 32.42 12.81 5.67
CA SER A 112 33.47 11.97 6.28
C SER A 112 32.98 10.53 6.55
N HIS A 113 33.89 9.56 6.61
CA HIS A 113 33.55 8.14 6.87
C HIS A 113 32.80 7.91 8.20
N ILE A 114 33.06 8.72 9.23
CA ILE A 114 32.36 8.63 10.53
C ILE A 114 30.92 9.12 10.38
N ASN A 115 30.70 10.19 9.61
CA ASN A 115 29.37 10.71 9.33
C ASN A 115 28.58 9.74 8.45
N ALA A 116 29.24 9.03 7.53
CA ALA A 116 28.59 8.01 6.71
C ALA A 116 28.10 6.80 7.54
N GLN A 117 28.85 6.39 8.58
CA GLN A 117 28.41 5.32 9.49
C GLN A 117 27.25 5.77 10.38
N ALA A 118 27.30 6.99 10.90
CA ALA A 118 26.20 7.55 11.68
C ALA A 118 24.93 7.68 10.84
N ALA A 119 25.03 8.20 9.61
CA ALA A 119 23.92 8.29 8.67
C ALA A 119 23.35 6.92 8.28
N SER A 120 24.21 5.90 8.08
CA SER A 120 23.71 4.55 7.80
C SER A 120 22.95 3.94 8.99
N LEU A 121 23.37 4.23 10.22
CA LEU A 121 22.69 3.74 11.42
C LEU A 121 21.34 4.44 11.59
N ASP A 122 21.31 5.75 11.33
CA ASP A 122 20.11 6.60 11.35
C ASP A 122 19.02 6.04 10.44
N THR A 123 19.28 6.01 9.13
CA THR A 123 18.42 5.42 8.10
C THR A 123 17.93 4.02 8.46
N THR A 124 18.80 3.19 9.06
CA THR A 124 18.41 1.85 9.47
C THR A 124 17.40 1.87 10.61
N ILE A 125 17.60 2.71 11.63
CA ILE A 125 16.70 2.86 12.76
C ILE A 125 15.35 3.39 12.29
N ASP A 126 15.32 4.34 11.37
CA ASP A 126 14.09 4.95 10.88
C ASP A 126 13.24 3.95 10.10
N ILE A 127 13.83 3.22 9.14
CA ILE A 127 13.16 2.13 8.43
C ILE A 127 12.65 1.05 9.39
N LEU A 128 13.44 0.67 10.40
CA LEU A 128 13.01 -0.32 11.38
C LEU A 128 11.85 0.20 12.24
N THR A 129 11.89 1.47 12.62
CA THR A 129 10.88 2.11 13.45
C THR A 129 9.54 2.17 12.74
N GLU A 130 9.48 2.68 11.50
CA GLU A 130 8.23 2.72 10.73
C GLU A 130 7.69 1.31 10.45
N THR A 131 8.57 0.35 10.13
CA THR A 131 8.19 -1.04 9.84
C THR A 131 7.62 -1.72 11.08
N PHE A 132 8.25 -1.49 12.24
CA PHE A 132 7.80 -2.04 13.51
C PHE A 132 6.44 -1.47 13.93
N VAL A 133 6.25 -0.15 13.83
CA VAL A 133 4.96 0.49 14.12
C VAL A 133 3.87 0.02 13.16
N SER A 134 4.21 -0.14 11.88
CA SER A 134 3.29 -0.70 10.87
C SER A 134 2.85 -2.12 11.23
N PHE A 135 3.79 -2.96 11.65
CA PHE A 135 3.50 -4.31 12.11
C PHE A 135 2.57 -4.33 13.34
N LEU A 136 2.85 -3.51 14.35
CA LEU A 136 1.99 -3.39 15.54
C LEU A 136 0.58 -2.89 15.17
N THR A 137 0.49 -1.92 14.26
CA THR A 137 -0.79 -1.39 13.77
C THR A 137 -1.61 -2.48 13.08
N MET A 138 -0.96 -3.30 12.25
CA MET A 138 -1.61 -4.44 11.61
C MET A 138 -2.02 -5.54 12.60
N LEU A 139 -1.23 -5.81 13.64
CA LEU A 139 -1.64 -6.72 14.72
C LEU A 139 -2.88 -6.20 15.46
N GLY A 140 -2.91 -4.90 15.77
CA GLY A 140 -4.07 -4.23 16.35
C GLY A 140 -5.31 -4.39 15.47
N TYR A 141 -5.18 -4.14 14.16
CA TYR A 141 -6.25 -4.35 13.20
C TYR A 141 -6.75 -5.80 13.17
N VAL A 142 -5.85 -6.79 13.16
CA VAL A 142 -6.21 -8.21 13.20
C VAL A 142 -6.93 -8.57 14.51
N GLY A 143 -6.45 -8.04 15.64
CA GLY A 143 -7.06 -8.24 16.95
C GLY A 143 -8.47 -7.67 17.03
N VAL A 144 -8.66 -6.42 16.60
CA VAL A 144 -9.98 -5.76 16.54
C VAL A 144 -10.95 -6.53 15.65
N ASN A 145 -10.50 -7.02 14.49
CA ASN A 145 -11.37 -7.84 13.64
C ASN A 145 -11.75 -9.16 14.31
N LYS A 146 -10.82 -9.87 14.96
CA LYS A 146 -11.15 -11.10 15.72
C LYS A 146 -12.19 -10.83 16.81
N LEU A 147 -12.07 -9.71 17.52
CA LEU A 147 -13.05 -9.33 18.53
C LEU A 147 -14.41 -9.01 17.92
N TYR A 148 -14.43 -8.31 16.77
CA TYR A 148 -15.66 -8.02 16.04
C TYR A 148 -16.33 -9.29 15.52
N GLU A 149 -15.58 -10.23 14.94
CA GLU A 149 -16.05 -11.54 14.48
C GLU A 149 -16.70 -12.35 15.61
N LYS A 150 -16.08 -12.33 16.79
CA LYS A 150 -16.62 -13.01 17.97
C LYS A 150 -17.90 -12.34 18.49
N LYS A 151 -17.97 -11.01 18.43
CA LYS A 151 -19.10 -10.23 18.97
C LYS A 151 -20.30 -10.19 18.02
N TYR A 152 -20.06 -10.21 16.71
CA TYR A 152 -21.08 -10.11 15.65
C TYR A 152 -20.86 -11.17 14.57
N PRO A 153 -21.02 -12.46 14.89
CA PRO A 153 -20.71 -13.56 13.96
C PRO A 153 -21.60 -13.54 12.71
N ASP A 154 -22.89 -13.27 12.87
CA ASP A 154 -23.85 -13.26 11.75
C ASP A 154 -23.57 -12.12 10.75
N GLU A 155 -23.22 -10.93 11.25
CA GLU A 155 -22.83 -9.79 10.40
C GLU A 155 -21.54 -10.07 9.66
N HIS A 156 -20.56 -10.70 10.32
CA HIS A 156 -19.30 -11.07 9.71
C HIS A 156 -19.51 -12.11 8.60
N LEU A 157 -20.30 -13.15 8.85
CA LEU A 157 -20.59 -14.19 7.87
C LEU A 157 -21.30 -13.61 6.64
N ARG A 158 -22.30 -12.74 6.84
CA ARG A 158 -22.95 -12.00 5.75
C ARG A 158 -21.95 -11.23 4.90
N PHE A 159 -21.02 -10.53 5.55
CA PHE A 159 -20.00 -9.74 4.85
C PHE A 159 -19.04 -10.62 4.03
N GLU A 160 -18.58 -11.74 4.57
CA GLU A 160 -17.73 -12.67 3.84
C GLU A 160 -18.46 -13.26 2.63
N ILE A 161 -19.75 -13.60 2.76
CA ILE A 161 -20.58 -14.07 1.65
C ILE A 161 -20.70 -12.98 0.56
N GLU A 162 -21.07 -11.75 0.91
CA GLU A 162 -21.15 -10.64 -0.05
C GLU A 162 -19.81 -10.39 -0.78
N LYS A 163 -18.70 -10.51 -0.05
CA LYS A 163 -17.37 -10.35 -0.63
C LYS A 163 -17.05 -11.48 -1.62
N LEU A 164 -17.37 -12.72 -1.28
CA LEU A 164 -17.19 -13.89 -2.16
C LEU A 164 -18.07 -13.80 -3.41
N GLU A 165 -19.31 -13.33 -3.28
CA GLU A 165 -20.21 -13.11 -4.41
C GLU A 165 -19.68 -12.03 -5.37
N ALA A 166 -19.19 -10.91 -4.82
CA ALA A 166 -18.58 -9.85 -5.61
C ALA A 166 -17.31 -10.34 -6.34
N LEU A 167 -16.48 -11.14 -5.67
CA LEU A 167 -15.28 -11.75 -6.23
C LEU A 167 -15.61 -12.72 -7.37
N SER A 168 -16.57 -13.62 -7.14
CA SER A 168 -17.06 -14.58 -8.12
C SER A 168 -17.59 -13.86 -9.37
N SER A 169 -18.40 -12.83 -9.17
CA SER A 169 -18.96 -12.01 -10.26
C SER A 169 -17.87 -11.32 -11.09
N HIS A 170 -16.84 -10.80 -10.44
CA HIS A 170 -15.68 -10.18 -11.11
C HIS A 170 -14.93 -11.21 -11.98
N LEU A 171 -14.58 -12.36 -11.42
CA LEU A 171 -13.86 -13.42 -12.13
C LEU A 171 -14.66 -13.94 -13.34
N VAL A 172 -15.97 -14.11 -13.20
CA VAL A 172 -16.85 -14.48 -14.32
C VAL A 172 -16.80 -13.43 -15.43
N SER A 173 -16.87 -12.15 -15.07
CA SER A 173 -16.76 -11.04 -16.03
C SER A 173 -15.42 -11.05 -16.77
N GLU A 174 -14.30 -11.23 -16.07
CA GLU A 174 -12.97 -11.34 -16.67
C GLU A 174 -12.87 -12.54 -17.63
N ILE A 175 -13.33 -13.72 -17.22
CA ILE A 175 -13.34 -14.93 -18.06
C ILE A 175 -14.15 -14.68 -19.33
N LEU A 176 -15.33 -14.07 -19.22
CA LEU A 176 -16.18 -13.75 -20.38
C LEU A 176 -15.49 -12.74 -21.30
N SER A 177 -14.82 -11.73 -20.75
CA SER A 177 -14.07 -10.72 -21.51
C SER A 177 -12.91 -11.38 -22.29
N HIS A 178 -12.16 -12.28 -21.65
CA HIS A 178 -11.09 -13.04 -22.28
C HIS A 178 -11.60 -13.96 -23.38
N LYS A 179 -12.71 -14.69 -23.15
CA LYS A 179 -13.37 -15.49 -24.19
C LYS A 179 -13.78 -14.66 -25.38
N ARG A 180 -14.34 -13.46 -25.16
CA ARG A 180 -14.76 -12.53 -26.23
C ARG A 180 -13.56 -12.04 -27.05
N ASN A 181 -12.47 -11.68 -26.38
CA ASN A 181 -11.24 -11.24 -27.03
C ASN A 181 -10.56 -12.37 -27.80
N ALA A 182 -10.52 -13.59 -27.25
CA ALA A 182 -10.02 -14.77 -27.93
C ALA A 182 -10.81 -15.06 -29.22
N ARG A 183 -12.15 -15.04 -29.17
CA ARG A 183 -13.01 -15.20 -30.36
C ARG A 183 -12.73 -14.14 -31.42
N LYS A 184 -12.62 -12.87 -31.04
CA LYS A 184 -12.26 -11.77 -31.97
C LYS A 184 -10.90 -12.02 -32.64
N ASN A 185 -9.91 -12.46 -31.87
CA ASN A 185 -8.56 -12.74 -32.38
C ASN A 185 -8.53 -13.94 -33.34
N ILE A 186 -9.29 -15.00 -33.06
CA ILE A 186 -9.45 -16.15 -33.95
C ILE A 186 -10.13 -15.70 -35.26
N TYR A 187 -11.24 -14.98 -35.17
CA TYR A 187 -11.96 -14.48 -36.35
C TYR A 187 -11.07 -13.60 -37.23
N ARG A 188 -10.31 -12.67 -36.63
CA ARG A 188 -9.36 -11.82 -37.36
C ARG A 188 -8.28 -12.64 -38.07
N ARG A 189 -7.72 -13.67 -37.40
CA ARG A 189 -6.73 -14.58 -38.00
C ARG A 189 -7.31 -15.37 -39.17
N VAL A 190 -8.50 -15.97 -39.02
CA VAL A 190 -9.19 -16.71 -40.08
C VAL A 190 -9.50 -15.81 -41.26
N ARG A 191 -10.06 -14.62 -41.03
CA ARG A 191 -10.36 -13.63 -42.08
C ARG A 191 -9.10 -13.16 -42.82
N LYS A 192 -7.97 -13.00 -42.13
CA LYS A 192 -6.68 -12.64 -42.75
C LYS A 192 -6.18 -13.78 -43.64
N LYS A 193 -6.19 -15.03 -43.14
CA LYS A 193 -5.81 -16.21 -43.93
C LYS A 193 -6.68 -16.39 -45.18
N LEU A 194 -8.01 -16.29 -45.05
CA LEU A 194 -8.94 -16.37 -46.18
C LEU A 194 -8.64 -15.29 -47.24
N ARG A 195 -8.38 -14.05 -46.83
CA ARG A 195 -7.98 -12.98 -47.77
C ARG A 195 -6.67 -13.26 -48.50
N CYS A 196 -5.67 -13.83 -47.82
CA CYS A 196 -4.42 -14.24 -48.46
C CYS A 196 -4.65 -15.34 -49.50
N ILE A 197 -5.43 -16.37 -49.17
CA ILE A 197 -5.74 -17.49 -50.10
C ILE A 197 -6.51 -17.01 -51.33
N LEU A 198 -7.47 -16.11 -51.16
CA LEU A 198 -8.25 -15.57 -52.28
C LEU A 198 -7.38 -14.71 -53.22
N ARG A 199 -6.41 -13.96 -52.68
CA ARG A 199 -5.49 -13.15 -53.49
C ARG A 199 -4.42 -13.98 -54.21
N SER A 200 -4.02 -15.13 -53.69
CA SER A 200 -3.04 -16.00 -54.34
C SER A 200 -3.63 -16.86 -55.47
N LYS A 201 -4.95 -16.82 -55.67
CA LYS A 201 -5.68 -17.54 -56.72
C LYS A 201 -6.14 -16.64 -57.87
N GLN A 202 -5.88 -15.33 -57.79
CA GLN A 202 -6.02 -14.35 -58.88
C GLN A 202 -4.66 -14.09 -59.49
#